data_AF-A0A429FJU4-F1
#
_entry.id   AF-A0A429FJU4-F1
#
_cell.length_a   1.000
_cell.length_b   1.000
_cell.length_c   1.000
_cell.angle_alpha   90.00
_cell.angle_beta   90.00
_cell.angle_gamma   90.00
#
_symmetry.space_group_name_H-M   'P 1'
#
loop_
_entity.id
_entity.type
_entity.pdbx_description
1 polymer ?
#
loop_
_entity_poly.entity_id
_entity_poly.type
_entity_poly.pdbx_seq_one_letter_code
_entity_poly.pdbx_strand_id
1 'polypeptide(L)' 'MTDFVLDLSLEEARRRAEVVAALGPDWDPVAALRSEQEAHALLYSGLDAEQERTYAMLVAAGVLPEADRGDASPH' A
#
# COMPACT_ATOMS: atom_id res chain seq x y z
N MET A 1 36.07 -17.98 22.43
CA MET A 1 35.24 -16.85 21.98
C MET A 1 34.12 -17.48 21.17
N THR A 2 32.90 -17.49 21.69
CA THR A 2 31.73 -18.08 21.01
C THR A 2 31.25 -17.11 19.95
N ASP A 3 30.93 -17.63 18.76
CA ASP A 3 30.47 -16.84 17.64
C ASP A 3 29.03 -16.35 17.87
N PHE A 4 28.73 -15.11 17.47
CA PHE A 4 27.38 -14.55 17.61
C PHE A 4 26.59 -14.83 16.32
N VAL A 5 25.56 -15.65 16.45
CA VAL A 5 24.66 -16.01 15.34
C VAL A 5 23.27 -15.46 15.63
N LEU A 6 22.76 -14.62 14.72
CA LEU A 6 21.43 -14.03 14.81
C LEU A 6 20.53 -14.62 13.72
N ASP A 7 19.40 -15.20 14.13
CA ASP A 7 18.35 -15.65 13.22
C ASP A 7 17.45 -14.47 12.85
N LEU A 8 17.68 -13.87 11.69
CA LEU A 8 16.90 -12.73 11.21
C LEU A 8 15.44 -13.08 10.92
N SER A 9 15.14 -14.34 10.57
CA SER A 9 13.75 -14.76 10.31
C SER A 9 12.96 -14.82 11.61
N LEU A 10 13.57 -15.32 12.68
CA LEU A 10 12.97 -15.31 14.01
C LEU A 10 12.77 -13.89 14.53
N GLU A 11 13.78 -13.03 14.40
CA GLU A 11 13.69 -11.64 14.87
C GLU A 11 12.66 -10.83 14.08
N GLU A 12 12.53 -11.05 12.77
CA GLU A 12 11.49 -10.41 11.96
C GLU A 12 10.09 -10.89 12.35
N ALA A 13 9.92 -12.18 12.67
CA ALA A 13 8.65 -12.70 13.18
C ALA A 13 8.27 -12.03 14.51
N ARG A 14 9.24 -11.84 15.42
CA ARG A 14 9.05 -11.13 16.68
C ARG A 14 8.65 -9.67 16.44
N ARG A 15 9.39 -8.95 15.57
CA ARG A 15 9.07 -7.56 15.23
C ARG A 15 7.65 -7.41 14.68
N ARG A 16 7.22 -8.29 13.78
CA ARG A 16 5.85 -8.26 13.23
C ARG A 16 4.79 -8.53 14.29
N ALA A 17 5.04 -9.48 15.21
CA ALA A 17 4.12 -9.76 16.30
C ALA A 17 3.92 -8.54 17.22
N GLU A 18 5.01 -7.86 17.59
CA GLU A 18 4.95 -6.63 18.39
C GLU A 18 4.23 -5.49 17.67
N VAL A 19 4.42 -5.35 16.35
CA VAL A 19 3.68 -4.37 15.53
C VAL A 19 2.17 -4.65 15.56
N VAL A 20 1.75 -5.90 15.35
CA VAL A 20 0.34 -6.27 15.39
C VAL A 20 -0.25 -6.06 16.80
N ALA A 21 0.51 -6.40 17.85
CA ALA A 21 0.09 -6.16 19.23
C ALA A 21 -0.10 -4.66 19.52
N ALA A 22 0.77 -3.80 19.01
CA ALA A 22 0.69 -2.35 19.19
C ALA A 22 -0.50 -1.71 18.45
N LEU A 23 -0.96 -2.30 17.33
CA LEU A 23 -2.16 -1.86 16.61
C LEU A 23 -3.45 -2.16 17.39
N GLY A 24 -3.41 -3.15 18.29
CA GLY A 24 -4.49 -3.47 19.22
C GLY A 24 -5.54 -4.42 18.65
N PRO A 25 -6.45 -4.93 19.50
CA PRO A 25 -7.41 -5.97 19.14
C PRO A 25 -8.53 -5.47 18.20
N ASP A 26 -8.77 -4.16 18.14
CA ASP A 26 -9.81 -3.56 17.31
C ASP A 26 -9.31 -3.20 15.91
N TRP A 27 -8.02 -3.44 15.61
CA TRP A 27 -7.47 -3.16 14.29
C TRP A 27 -7.99 -4.17 13.25
N ASP A 28 -8.71 -3.66 12.25
CA ASP A 28 -9.17 -4.42 11.09
C ASP A 28 -8.17 -4.25 9.92
N PRO A 29 -7.34 -5.27 9.60
CA PRO A 29 -6.36 -5.17 8.52
C PRO A 29 -7.01 -5.06 7.13
N VAL A 30 -8.23 -5.58 6.96
CA VAL A 30 -8.96 -5.50 5.68
C VAL A 30 -9.51 -4.08 5.49
N ALA A 31 -10.04 -3.47 6.55
CA ALA A 31 -10.46 -2.07 6.51
C ALA A 31 -9.27 -1.14 6.23
N ALA A 32 -8.12 -1.35 6.89
CA ALA A 32 -6.92 -0.57 6.65
C ALA A 32 -6.43 -0.69 5.19
N LEU A 33 -6.40 -1.92 4.64
CA LEU A 33 -6.02 -2.13 3.24
C LEU A 33 -7.00 -1.47 2.26
N ARG A 34 -8.30 -1.47 2.58
CA ARG A 34 -9.30 -0.77 1.77
C ARG A 34 -9.10 0.75 1.80
N SER A 35 -8.85 1.33 2.99
CA SER A 35 -8.61 2.76 3.11
C SER A 35 -7.35 3.22 2.37
N GLU A 36 -6.30 2.39 2.35
CA GLU A 36 -5.09 2.66 1.57
C GLU A 36 -5.38 2.67 0.07
N GLN A 37 -6.19 1.72 -0.43
CA GLN A 37 -6.60 1.71 -1.84
C GLN A 37 -7.45 2.93 -2.21
N GLU A 38 -8.40 3.31 -1.36
CA GLU A 38 -9.20 4.52 -1.54
C GLU A 38 -8.33 5.78 -1.55
N ALA A 39 -7.38 5.90 -0.61
CA ALA A 39 -6.43 7.00 -0.56
C ALA A 39 -5.53 7.04 -1.81
N HIS A 40 -5.08 5.88 -2.29
CA HIS A 40 -4.30 5.78 -3.51
C HIS A 40 -5.11 6.22 -4.75
N ALA A 41 -6.39 5.84 -4.85
CA ALA A 41 -7.26 6.29 -5.93
C ALA A 41 -7.46 7.82 -5.95
N LEU A 42 -7.50 8.44 -4.76
CA LEU A 42 -7.62 9.91 -4.64
C LEU A 42 -6.39 10.65 -5.20
N LEU A 43 -5.19 10.08 -5.14
CA LEU A 43 -3.96 10.71 -5.65
C LEU A 43 -4.03 11.09 -7.13
N TYR A 44 -4.79 10.32 -7.91
CA TYR A 44 -4.97 10.52 -9.35
C TYR A 44 -6.41 10.88 -9.71
N SER A 45 -7.20 11.30 -8.71
CA SER A 45 -8.55 11.81 -8.92
C SER A 45 -8.53 13.29 -9.33
N GLY A 46 -9.51 13.70 -10.14
CA GLY A 46 -9.67 15.12 -10.51
C GLY A 46 -8.55 15.69 -11.38
N LEU A 47 -7.80 14.84 -12.10
CA LEU A 47 -6.79 15.28 -13.04
C LEU A 47 -7.43 16.03 -14.21
N ASP A 48 -6.77 17.12 -14.63
CA ASP A 48 -7.12 17.77 -15.88
C ASP A 48 -6.61 16.97 -17.10
N ALA A 49 -7.00 17.40 -18.30
CA ALA A 49 -6.68 16.69 -19.54
C ALA A 49 -5.17 16.61 -19.85
N GLU A 50 -4.33 17.49 -19.31
CA GLU A 50 -2.87 17.40 -19.47
C GLU A 50 -2.25 16.45 -18.45
N GLN A 51 -2.76 16.51 -17.22
CA GLN A 51 -2.38 15.62 -16.14
C GLN A 51 -2.76 14.17 -16.43
N GLU A 52 -3.96 13.91 -16.99
CA GLU A 52 -4.39 12.57 -17.40
C GLU A 52 -3.47 11.98 -18.49
N ARG A 53 -3.06 12.80 -19.47
CA ARG A 53 -2.11 12.37 -20.52
C ARG A 53 -0.75 12.02 -19.93
N THR A 54 -0.28 12.83 -18.98
CA THR A 54 0.99 12.58 -18.27
C THR A 54 0.91 11.31 -17.44
N TYR A 55 -0.18 11.11 -16.69
CA TYR A 55 -0.43 9.91 -15.91
C TYR A 55 -0.44 8.66 -16.80
N ALA A 56 -1.15 8.67 -17.92
CA ALA A 56 -1.20 7.55 -18.86
C ALA A 56 0.20 7.21 -19.42
N MET A 57 1.01 8.23 -19.75
CA MET A 57 2.39 8.02 -20.19
C MET A 57 3.25 7.35 -19.10
N LEU A 58 3.12 7.79 -17.86
CA LEU A 58 3.89 7.25 -16.73
C LEU A 58 3.47 5.82 -16.37
N VAL A 59 2.19 5.49 -16.47
CA VAL A 59 1.68 4.11 -16.34
C VAL A 59 2.24 3.23 -17.45
N ALA A 60 2.18 3.68 -18.71
CA ALA A 60 2.72 2.93 -19.85
C ALA A 60 4.24 2.70 -19.73
N ALA A 61 4.96 3.62 -19.11
CA ALA A 61 6.40 3.50 -18.84
C ALA A 61 6.72 2.64 -17.59
N GLY A 62 5.72 2.19 -16.83
CA GLY A 62 5.89 1.44 -15.59
C GLY A 62 6.43 2.28 -14.42
N VAL A 63 6.39 3.60 -14.53
CA VAL A 63 6.82 4.53 -13.47
C VAL A 63 5.74 4.64 -12.40
N LEU A 64 4.48 4.69 -12.82
CA LEU A 64 3.34 4.69 -11.90
C LEU A 64 2.58 3.36 -12.01
N PRO A 65 2.02 2.87 -10.89
CA PRO A 65 1.09 1.76 -10.93
C PRO A 65 -0.16 2.16 -11.71
N GLU A 66 -0.74 1.21 -12.44
CA GLU A 66 -2.10 1.38 -12.94
C GLU A 66 -3.03 1.41 -11.73
N ALA A 67 -3.71 2.53 -11.50
CA ALA A 67 -4.76 2.58 -10.50
C ALA A 67 -5.78 1.48 -10.84
N ASP A 68 -6.04 0.58 -9.89
CA ASP A 68 -7.20 -0.30 -9.93
C ASP A 68 -8.43 0.60 -9.97
N ARG A 69 -8.91 0.91 -11.17
CA ARG A 69 -10.19 1.58 -11.39
C ARG A 69 -11.28 0.53 -11.13
N GLY A 70 -11.33 0.03 -9.90
CA GLY A 70 -12.44 -0.76 -9.41
C GLY A 70 -13.69 0.11 -9.44
N ASP A 71 -14.59 -0.18 -10.37
CA ASP A 71 -16.02 0.15 -10.31
C ASP A 71 -16.36 1.57 -9.82
N ALA A 72 -15.84 2.60 -10.48
CA ALA A 72 -16.55 3.88 -10.48
C ALA A 72 -17.68 3.81 -11.52
N SER A 73 -18.73 3.03 -11.22
CA SER A 73 -20.00 3.17 -11.92
C SER A 73 -20.54 4.60 -11.68
N PRO A 74 -20.86 5.37 -12.73
CA PRO A 74 -21.40 6.71 -12.57
C PRO A 74 -22.81 6.60 -11.97
N HIS A 75 -23.02 7.23 -10.82
CA HIS A 75 -24.34 7.52 -10.27
C HIS A 75 -24.90 8.79 -10.90
#